data_AF-A0AAV9VRM6-F1
#
_entry.id   AF-A0AAV9VRM6-F1
#
_cell.length_a   1.000
_cell.length_b   1.000
_cell.length_c   1.000
_cell.angle_alpha   90.00
_cell.angle_beta   90.00
_cell.angle_gamma   90.00
#
_symmetry.space_group_name_H-M   'P 1'
#
loop_
_entity.id
_entity.type
_entity.pdbx_description
1 polymer ?
#
loop_
_entity_poly.entity_id
_entity_poly.type
_entity_poly.pdbx_seq_one_letter_code
_entity_poly.pdbx_strand_id
1 'polypeptide(L)'
;MHLALQSLKHHKATAPSLLLLLATTNADKPSSPAAYEHRLAMMCLLAEEIGTYSSNTQIDIGITHHPRFIDKSVDLSSHPFFPAELTRQVWILGYDTLTRLLDTKYYPPTHTLAPLHSTLLSSQNRILVFTRPDAKFGDPAEQHSYVTSLDPSISDKVDLVAAEAVEEVEGVSSTNVRTGVKNGDEKAWRGGVGGGVAEWIVKEGLYL
;
A
#
# COMPACT_ATOMS: atom_id res chain seq x y z
N MET A 1 -6.27 3.75 5.24
CA MET A 1 -7.28 4.74 4.83
C MET A 1 -6.65 5.93 4.12
N HIS A 2 -5.80 6.71 4.80
CA HIS A 2 -5.26 7.97 4.28
C HIS A 2 -4.63 7.88 2.89
N LEU A 3 -3.68 6.94 2.68
CA LEU A 3 -3.04 6.74 1.37
C LEU A 3 -4.05 6.45 0.25
N ALA A 4 -5.09 5.66 0.54
CA ALA A 4 -6.12 5.33 -0.43
C ALA A 4 -6.93 6.58 -0.83
N LEU A 5 -7.40 7.35 0.15
CA LEU A 5 -8.18 8.58 -0.10
C LEU A 5 -7.37 9.62 -0.88
N GLN A 6 -6.10 9.81 -0.53
CA GLN A 6 -5.23 10.74 -1.27
C GLN A 6 -4.94 10.26 -2.69
N SER A 7 -4.76 8.96 -2.89
CA SER A 7 -4.57 8.39 -4.23
C SER A 7 -5.81 8.58 -5.11
N LEU A 8 -7.01 8.35 -4.54
CA LEU A 8 -8.28 8.59 -5.23
C LEU A 8 -8.45 10.08 -5.59
N LYS A 9 -8.07 10.99 -4.68
CA LYS A 9 -8.07 12.44 -4.95
C LYS A 9 -7.08 12.80 -6.06
N HIS A 10 -5.86 12.25 -6.02
CA HIS A 10 -4.81 12.50 -7.02
C HIS A 10 -5.25 12.06 -8.42
N HIS A 11 -5.98 10.94 -8.52
CA HIS A 11 -6.48 10.40 -9.79
C HIS A 11 -7.95 10.71 -10.06
N LYS A 12 -8.57 11.68 -9.38
CA LYS A 12 -10.02 11.96 -9.49
C LYS A 12 -10.51 12.14 -10.94
N ALA A 13 -9.69 12.74 -11.79
CA ALA A 13 -10.01 12.99 -13.20
C ALA A 13 -10.28 11.71 -14.02
N THR A 14 -9.75 10.57 -13.60
CA THR A 14 -9.91 9.28 -14.31
C THR A 14 -10.96 8.37 -13.69
N ALA A 15 -11.70 8.83 -12.67
CA ALA A 15 -12.69 8.03 -11.92
C ALA A 15 -12.18 6.60 -11.58
N PRO A 16 -11.07 6.48 -10.84
CA PRO A 16 -10.40 5.20 -10.61
C PRO A 16 -11.24 4.26 -9.73
N SER A 17 -11.05 2.95 -9.90
CA SER A 17 -11.40 1.96 -8.88
C SER A 17 -10.24 1.74 -7.91
N LEU A 18 -10.53 1.20 -6.73
CA LEU A 18 -9.56 0.86 -5.69
C LEU A 18 -9.60 -0.65 -5.42
N LEU A 19 -8.46 -1.31 -5.45
CA LEU A 19 -8.32 -2.69 -4.99
C LEU A 19 -7.53 -2.74 -3.69
N LEU A 20 -8.16 -3.18 -2.61
CA LEU A 20 -7.48 -3.53 -1.36
C LEU A 20 -7.01 -4.98 -1.46
N LEU A 21 -5.69 -5.18 -1.64
CA LEU A 21 -5.13 -6.50 -1.93
C LEU A 21 -4.38 -7.09 -0.72
N LEU A 22 -4.92 -8.15 -0.13
CA LEU A 22 -4.28 -8.88 0.97
C LEU A 22 -3.31 -9.94 0.44
N ALA A 23 -2.02 -9.75 0.69
CA ALA A 23 -1.04 -10.82 0.47
C ALA A 23 -1.04 -11.79 1.66
N THR A 24 -1.16 -13.09 1.41
CA THR A 24 -1.09 -14.09 2.47
C THR A 24 0.35 -14.42 2.87
N THR A 25 1.29 -14.14 1.98
CA THR A 25 2.73 -14.34 2.18
C THR A 25 3.42 -12.98 2.15
N ASN A 26 4.29 -12.70 3.11
CA ASN A 26 5.18 -11.53 3.06
C ASN A 26 6.55 -11.94 2.51
N ALA A 27 7.22 -11.04 1.80
CA ALA A 27 8.58 -11.28 1.32
C ALA A 27 9.61 -11.28 2.47
N ASP A 28 9.37 -10.49 3.51
CA ASP A 28 10.37 -10.19 4.56
C ASP A 28 10.09 -10.84 5.91
N LYS A 29 8.83 -11.22 6.20
CA LYS A 29 8.39 -11.54 7.56
C LYS A 29 7.54 -12.79 7.61
N PRO A 30 7.61 -13.57 8.71
CA PRO A 30 6.67 -14.66 8.96
C PRO A 30 5.22 -14.15 9.11
N SER A 31 4.27 -15.08 9.21
CA SER A 31 2.83 -14.83 9.21
C SER A 31 2.37 -13.74 10.20
N SER A 32 1.33 -13.00 9.80
CA SER A 32 0.74 -11.90 10.56
C SER A 32 0.08 -12.39 11.87
N PRO A 33 0.11 -11.61 12.97
CA PRO A 33 -0.45 -12.01 14.27
C PRO A 33 -1.97 -12.17 14.30
N ALA A 34 -2.71 -11.61 13.34
CA ALA A 34 -4.15 -11.83 13.20
C ALA A 34 -4.45 -12.87 12.11
N ALA A 35 -5.42 -13.73 12.40
CA ALA A 35 -5.97 -14.68 11.43
C ALA A 35 -6.45 -13.97 10.15
N TYR A 36 -6.51 -14.69 9.03
CA TYR A 36 -6.84 -14.10 7.72
C TYR A 36 -8.26 -13.52 7.71
N GLU A 37 -9.18 -14.19 8.39
CA GLU A 37 -10.60 -13.85 8.50
C GLU A 37 -10.77 -12.47 9.15
N HIS A 38 -10.06 -12.19 10.25
CA HIS A 38 -10.11 -10.89 10.89
C HIS A 38 -9.48 -9.79 10.02
N ARG A 39 -8.39 -10.11 9.29
CA ARG A 39 -7.78 -9.14 8.36
C ARG A 39 -8.72 -8.78 7.22
N LEU A 40 -9.42 -9.77 6.67
CA LEU A 40 -10.43 -9.55 5.65
C LEU A 40 -11.61 -8.74 6.20
N ALA A 41 -12.11 -9.07 7.38
CA ALA A 41 -13.18 -8.30 8.03
C ALA A 41 -12.76 -6.83 8.22
N MET A 42 -11.55 -6.57 8.72
CA MET A 42 -11.02 -5.20 8.85
C MET A 42 -10.82 -4.51 7.50
N MET A 43 -10.48 -5.24 6.43
CA MET A 43 -10.41 -4.66 5.08
C MET A 43 -11.79 -4.32 4.50
N CYS A 44 -12.83 -5.12 4.79
CA CYS A 44 -14.21 -4.81 4.45
C CYS A 44 -14.67 -3.54 5.13
N LEU A 45 -14.45 -3.43 6.45
CA LEU A 45 -14.79 -2.23 7.22
C LEU A 45 -14.03 -0.99 6.71
N LEU A 46 -12.76 -1.15 6.36
CA LEU A 46 -11.97 -0.09 5.72
C LEU A 46 -12.55 0.32 4.36
N ALA A 47 -12.99 -0.64 3.54
CA ALA A 47 -13.59 -0.35 2.23
C ALA A 47 -14.91 0.43 2.38
N GLU A 48 -15.77 0.00 3.30
CA GLU A 48 -17.02 0.70 3.64
C GLU A 48 -16.74 2.14 4.08
N GLU A 49 -15.77 2.33 4.98
CA GLU A 49 -15.39 3.65 5.47
C GLU A 49 -14.84 4.55 4.36
N ILE A 50 -13.95 4.05 3.50
CA ILE A 50 -13.47 4.80 2.32
C ILE A 50 -14.64 5.17 1.40
N GLY A 51 -15.62 4.28 1.22
CA GLY A 51 -16.82 4.51 0.43
C GLY A 51 -17.65 5.72 0.91
N THR A 52 -17.63 6.02 2.22
CA THR A 52 -18.30 7.21 2.77
C THR A 52 -17.67 8.53 2.30
N TYR A 53 -16.37 8.53 1.99
CA TYR A 53 -15.63 9.68 1.49
C TYR A 53 -15.55 9.72 -0.05
N SER A 54 -15.86 8.60 -0.72
CA SER A 54 -15.69 8.42 -2.16
C SER A 54 -16.86 7.63 -2.76
N SER A 55 -18.06 8.21 -2.69
CA SER A 55 -19.34 7.53 -2.98
C SER A 55 -19.50 6.95 -4.40
N ASN A 56 -18.63 7.31 -5.35
CA ASN A 56 -18.65 6.81 -6.73
C ASN A 56 -17.46 5.91 -7.08
N THR A 57 -16.61 5.58 -6.11
CA THR A 57 -15.44 4.73 -6.33
C THR A 57 -15.82 3.27 -6.11
N GLN A 58 -15.60 2.41 -7.10
CA GLN A 58 -15.64 0.96 -6.90
C GLN A 58 -14.45 0.54 -6.03
N ILE A 59 -14.73 -0.14 -4.91
CA ILE A 59 -13.71 -0.65 -3.99
C ILE A 59 -13.83 -2.16 -3.92
N ASP A 60 -12.83 -2.84 -4.48
CA ASP A 60 -12.73 -4.30 -4.48
C ASP A 60 -11.77 -4.76 -3.37
N ILE A 61 -11.98 -6.00 -2.89
CA ILE A 61 -11.09 -6.66 -1.95
C ILE A 61 -10.59 -7.94 -2.58
N GLY A 62 -9.27 -8.06 -2.69
CA GLY A 62 -8.60 -9.21 -3.28
C GLY A 62 -7.71 -9.94 -2.28
N ILE A 63 -7.44 -11.21 -2.55
CA ILE A 63 -6.48 -12.02 -1.82
C ILE A 63 -5.49 -12.59 -2.82
N THR A 64 -4.21 -12.58 -2.47
CA THR A 64 -3.15 -13.16 -3.29
C THR A 64 -2.14 -13.91 -2.44
N HIS A 65 -1.62 -15.00 -2.98
CA HIS A 65 -0.53 -15.75 -2.36
C HIS A 65 0.84 -15.16 -2.72
N HIS A 66 0.90 -14.28 -3.72
CA HIS A 66 2.13 -13.67 -4.21
C HIS A 66 2.68 -12.64 -3.23
N PRO A 67 3.94 -12.77 -2.78
CA PRO A 67 4.55 -11.79 -1.89
C PRO A 67 5.05 -10.54 -2.63
N ARG A 68 5.60 -10.70 -3.84
CA ARG A 68 6.24 -9.61 -4.59
C ARG A 68 5.24 -8.86 -5.45
N PHE A 69 5.44 -7.56 -5.60
CA PHE A 69 4.60 -6.68 -6.42
C PHE A 69 4.60 -7.08 -7.90
N ILE A 70 5.75 -7.52 -8.43
CA ILE A 70 5.87 -7.97 -9.82
C ILE A 70 4.92 -9.14 -10.13
N ASP A 71 4.86 -10.13 -9.24
CA ASP A 71 4.03 -11.32 -9.43
C ASP A 71 2.54 -10.94 -9.34
N LYS A 72 2.17 -10.09 -8.37
CA LYS A 72 0.80 -9.56 -8.25
C LYS A 72 0.37 -8.79 -9.49
N SER A 73 1.28 -8.01 -10.08
CA SER A 73 1.00 -7.20 -11.28
C SER A 73 0.76 -8.08 -12.51
N VAL A 74 1.54 -9.15 -12.67
CA VAL A 74 1.35 -10.15 -13.73
C VAL A 74 -0.02 -10.83 -13.58
N ASP A 75 -0.34 -11.31 -12.38
CA ASP A 75 -1.62 -11.95 -12.09
C ASP A 75 -2.80 -11.04 -12.41
N LEU A 76 -2.78 -9.81 -11.92
CA LEU A 76 -3.83 -8.83 -12.17
C LEU A 76 -3.97 -8.51 -13.66
N SER A 77 -2.86 -8.41 -14.39
CA SER A 77 -2.89 -8.14 -15.84
C SER A 77 -3.54 -9.28 -16.63
N SER A 78 -3.48 -10.50 -16.11
CA SER A 78 -4.11 -11.69 -16.71
C SER A 78 -5.54 -11.94 -16.20
N HIS A 79 -6.02 -11.16 -15.23
CA HIS A 79 -7.29 -11.40 -14.57
C HIS A 79 -8.46 -10.89 -15.42
N PRO A 80 -9.55 -11.67 -15.60
CA PRO A 80 -10.66 -11.28 -16.47
C PRO A 80 -11.41 -10.03 -16.01
N PHE A 81 -11.39 -9.71 -14.72
CA PHE A 81 -11.96 -8.47 -14.18
C PHE A 81 -11.08 -7.22 -14.36
N PHE A 82 -9.81 -7.40 -14.71
CA PHE A 82 -8.85 -6.30 -14.91
C PHE A 82 -8.08 -6.47 -16.23
N PRO A 83 -8.76 -6.46 -17.40
CA PRO A 83 -8.09 -6.72 -18.68
C PRO A 83 -6.98 -5.69 -18.91
N ALA A 84 -5.76 -6.14 -19.18
CA ALA A 84 -4.59 -5.27 -19.35
C ALA A 84 -4.75 -4.20 -20.45
N GLU A 85 -5.58 -4.47 -21.46
CA GLU A 85 -5.89 -3.54 -22.55
C GLU A 85 -6.77 -2.35 -22.11
N LEU A 86 -7.52 -2.52 -21.02
CA LEU A 86 -8.51 -1.54 -20.53
C LEU A 86 -8.13 -0.97 -19.16
N THR A 87 -7.25 -1.64 -18.42
CA THR A 87 -6.90 -1.30 -17.05
C THR A 87 -5.44 -0.91 -16.94
N ARG A 88 -5.19 0.28 -16.39
CA ARG A 88 -3.86 0.70 -15.93
C ARG A 88 -3.76 0.46 -14.43
N GLN A 89 -2.73 -0.26 -13.99
CA GLN A 89 -2.47 -0.43 -12.56
C GLN A 89 -1.69 0.76 -12.01
N VAL A 90 -2.14 1.31 -10.88
CA VAL A 90 -1.40 2.30 -10.10
C VAL A 90 -1.10 1.70 -8.74
N TRP A 91 0.17 1.44 -8.47
CA TRP A 91 0.62 0.82 -7.22
C TRP A 91 0.89 1.89 -6.16
N ILE A 92 0.09 1.89 -5.09
CA ILE A 92 0.19 2.86 -3.99
C ILE A 92 1.18 2.34 -2.95
N LEU A 93 2.30 3.05 -2.76
CA LEU A 93 3.37 2.67 -1.84
C LEU A 93 3.76 3.83 -0.92
N GLY A 94 4.29 3.50 0.26
CA GLY A 94 5.14 4.44 1.01
C GLY A 94 6.57 4.42 0.47
N TYR A 95 7.32 5.49 0.69
CA TYR A 95 8.72 5.59 0.26
C TYR A 95 9.60 4.42 0.75
N ASP A 96 9.43 3.96 2.00
CA ASP A 96 10.14 2.79 2.53
C ASP A 96 9.84 1.48 1.77
N THR A 97 8.67 1.40 1.13
CA THR A 97 8.29 0.25 0.30
C THR A 97 8.82 0.40 -1.12
N LEU A 98 8.90 1.63 -1.66
CA LEU A 98 9.58 1.88 -2.93
C LEU A 98 11.05 1.44 -2.85
N THR A 99 11.78 1.82 -1.79
CA THR A 99 13.19 1.42 -1.66
C THR A 99 13.37 -0.10 -1.61
N ARG A 100 12.43 -0.83 -1.00
CA ARG A 100 12.40 -2.30 -1.04
C ARG A 100 12.01 -2.85 -2.42
N LEU A 101 11.07 -2.23 -3.13
CA LEU A 101 10.73 -2.62 -4.49
C LEU A 101 11.95 -2.50 -5.42
N LEU A 102 12.83 -1.52 -5.19
CA LEU A 102 14.04 -1.29 -5.99
C LEU A 102 15.28 -2.03 -5.46
N ASP A 103 15.16 -2.80 -4.37
CA ASP A 103 16.27 -3.56 -3.81
C ASP A 103 16.45 -4.87 -4.59
N THR A 104 17.63 -5.04 -5.20
CA THR A 104 17.93 -6.17 -6.08
C THR A 104 17.89 -7.52 -5.38
N LYS A 105 17.97 -7.57 -4.04
CA LYS A 105 17.90 -8.82 -3.28
C LYS A 105 16.57 -9.57 -3.45
N TYR A 106 15.49 -8.89 -3.81
CA TYR A 106 14.19 -9.53 -4.03
C TYR A 106 14.03 -10.16 -5.43
N TYR A 107 15.07 -10.07 -6.27
CA TYR A 107 15.06 -10.56 -7.65
C TYR A 107 16.14 -11.63 -7.93
N PRO A 108 16.19 -12.74 -7.16
CA PRO A 108 17.05 -13.86 -7.49
C PRO A 108 16.58 -14.57 -8.77
N PRO A 109 17.47 -15.28 -9.49
CA PRO A 109 18.89 -15.48 -9.16
C PRO A 109 19.81 -14.36 -9.68
N THR A 110 19.35 -13.50 -10.59
CA THR A 110 20.21 -12.52 -11.26
C THR A 110 20.52 -11.30 -10.40
N HIS A 111 19.68 -10.99 -9.41
CA HIS A 111 19.82 -9.83 -8.53
C HIS A 111 19.90 -8.52 -9.34
N THR A 112 18.98 -8.38 -10.30
CA THR A 112 18.83 -7.21 -11.18
C THR A 112 17.39 -6.72 -11.17
N LEU A 113 17.13 -5.47 -11.54
CA LEU A 113 15.76 -4.95 -11.71
C LEU A 113 15.09 -5.38 -13.02
N ALA A 114 15.72 -6.23 -13.85
CA ALA A 114 15.14 -6.73 -15.09
C ALA A 114 13.71 -7.32 -14.92
N PRO A 115 13.41 -8.12 -13.87
CA PRO A 115 12.05 -8.60 -13.64
C PRO A 115 11.05 -7.47 -13.45
N LEU A 116 11.40 -6.43 -12.69
CA LEU A 116 10.55 -5.25 -12.48
C LEU A 116 10.24 -4.55 -13.81
N HIS A 117 11.24 -4.35 -14.66
CA HIS A 117 11.07 -3.76 -16.00
C HIS A 117 10.21 -4.63 -16.92
N SER A 118 10.38 -5.95 -16.88
CA SER A 118 9.65 -6.88 -17.75
C SER A 118 8.20 -7.15 -17.31
N THR A 119 7.82 -6.73 -16.09
CA THR A 119 6.51 -7.02 -15.50
C THR A 119 5.78 -5.74 -15.09
N LEU A 120 5.90 -5.30 -13.84
CA LEU A 120 5.15 -4.19 -13.29
C LEU A 120 5.36 -2.90 -14.11
N LEU A 121 6.58 -2.65 -14.60
CA LEU A 121 6.90 -1.46 -15.38
C LEU A 121 6.86 -1.67 -16.90
N SER A 122 6.55 -2.88 -17.40
CA SER A 122 6.54 -3.17 -18.85
C SER A 122 5.34 -2.57 -19.58
N SER A 123 4.32 -2.18 -18.83
CA SER A 123 3.07 -1.63 -19.35
C SER A 123 2.90 -0.15 -19.02
N GLN A 124 1.68 0.36 -19.17
CA GLN A 124 1.33 1.74 -18.81
C GLN A 124 1.18 1.96 -17.29
N ASN A 125 1.48 0.94 -16.48
CA ASN A 125 1.39 0.99 -15.03
C ASN A 125 2.24 2.13 -14.44
N ARG A 126 1.81 2.59 -13.25
CA ARG A 126 2.46 3.65 -12.48
C ARG A 126 2.67 3.20 -11.04
N ILE A 127 3.59 3.86 -10.36
CA ILE A 127 3.79 3.74 -8.92
C ILE A 127 3.54 5.10 -8.31
N LEU A 128 2.54 5.19 -7.43
CA LEU A 128 2.25 6.40 -6.66
C LEU A 128 2.88 6.23 -5.28
N VAL A 129 3.87 7.05 -4.97
CA VAL A 129 4.69 6.95 -3.77
C VAL A 129 4.39 8.12 -2.85
N PHE A 130 4.06 7.81 -1.60
CA PHE A 130 3.90 8.82 -0.57
C PHE A 130 5.19 8.98 0.20
N THR A 131 5.63 10.23 0.39
CA THR A 131 6.80 10.53 1.21
C THR A 131 6.57 10.06 2.65
N ARG A 132 7.65 9.63 3.28
CA ARG A 132 7.63 9.17 4.67
C ARG A 132 8.89 9.65 5.36
N PRO A 133 8.95 10.93 5.75
CA PRO A 133 10.13 11.47 6.39
C PRO A 133 10.35 10.77 7.74
N ASP A 134 11.54 10.22 7.92
CA ASP A 134 11.99 9.70 9.21
C ASP A 134 13.54 9.68 9.25
N ALA A 135 14.10 9.40 10.42
CA ALA A 135 15.55 9.37 10.61
C ALA A 135 16.29 8.34 9.73
N LYS A 136 15.58 7.36 9.16
CA LYS A 136 16.15 6.30 8.31
C LYS A 136 16.04 6.61 6.82
N PHE A 137 14.96 7.26 6.39
CA PHE A 137 14.65 7.49 4.98
C PHE A 137 14.85 8.94 4.54
N GLY A 138 15.33 9.79 5.43
CA GLY A 138 15.67 11.17 5.12
C GLY A 138 14.45 12.08 5.05
N ASP A 139 14.69 13.35 4.81
CA ASP A 139 13.66 14.38 4.67
C ASP A 139 12.95 14.31 3.29
N PRO A 140 11.84 15.05 3.08
CA PRO A 140 11.13 15.02 1.81
C PRO A 140 11.97 15.44 0.58
N ALA A 141 12.95 16.34 0.75
CA ALA A 141 13.81 16.80 -0.33
C ALA A 141 14.83 15.73 -0.73
N GLU A 142 15.39 15.01 0.25
CA GLU A 142 16.25 13.84 0.03
C GLU A 142 15.48 12.73 -0.70
N GLN A 143 14.23 12.46 -0.30
CA GLN A 143 13.38 11.47 -0.95
C GLN A 143 13.06 11.84 -2.41
N HIS A 144 12.77 13.11 -2.68
CA HIS A 144 12.52 13.59 -4.04
C HIS A 144 13.78 13.53 -4.91
N SER A 145 14.93 13.91 -4.35
CA SER A 145 16.24 13.84 -5.02
C SER A 145 16.59 12.39 -5.36
N TYR A 146 16.35 11.45 -4.45
CA TYR A 146 16.55 10.02 -4.70
C TYR A 146 15.71 9.54 -5.89
N VAL A 147 14.40 9.79 -5.89
CA VAL A 147 13.51 9.36 -6.98
C VAL A 147 13.93 9.96 -8.32
N THR A 148 14.29 11.24 -8.34
CA THR A 148 14.74 11.95 -9.55
C THR A 148 16.07 11.42 -10.07
N SER A 149 16.93 10.89 -9.19
CA SER A 149 18.23 10.30 -9.56
C SER A 149 18.14 8.88 -10.11
N LEU A 150 16.97 8.22 -10.02
CA LEU A 150 16.78 6.88 -10.57
C LEU A 150 16.86 6.91 -12.11
N ASP A 151 17.17 5.75 -12.69
CA ASP A 151 17.13 5.58 -14.13
C ASP A 151 15.76 6.04 -14.70
N PRO A 152 15.73 6.80 -15.82
CA PRO A 152 14.49 7.29 -16.43
C PRO A 152 13.44 6.21 -16.68
N SER A 153 13.86 4.97 -16.98
CA SER A 153 12.95 3.84 -17.14
C SER A 153 12.16 3.48 -15.87
N ILE A 154 12.59 3.99 -14.71
CA ILE A 154 11.91 3.87 -13.41
C ILE A 154 11.31 5.21 -13.00
N SER A 155 12.08 6.30 -12.98
CA SER A 155 11.62 7.59 -12.46
C SER A 155 10.43 8.15 -13.24
N ASP A 156 10.37 7.94 -14.56
CA ASP A 156 9.22 8.36 -15.40
C ASP A 156 7.92 7.60 -15.08
N LYS A 157 8.01 6.49 -14.32
CA LYS A 157 6.89 5.66 -13.89
C LYS A 157 6.49 5.89 -12.43
N VAL A 158 7.23 6.72 -11.69
CA VAL A 158 7.04 6.97 -10.26
C VAL A 158 6.53 8.39 -10.05
N ASP A 159 5.34 8.50 -9.46
CA ASP A 159 4.75 9.76 -9.00
C ASP A 159 5.00 9.90 -7.50
N LEU A 160 5.86 10.83 -7.08
CA LEU A 160 6.13 11.09 -5.65
C LEU A 160 5.22 12.22 -5.14
N VAL A 161 4.44 11.94 -4.10
CA VAL A 161 3.46 12.85 -3.50
C VAL A 161 3.75 13.04 -2.01
N ALA A 162 3.73 14.29 -1.56
CA ALA A 162 3.76 14.58 -0.13
C ALA A 162 2.39 14.27 0.49
N ALA A 163 2.37 13.57 1.62
CA ALA A 163 1.12 13.36 2.35
C ALA A 163 0.57 14.72 2.82
N GLU A 164 -0.64 15.11 2.40
CA GLU A 164 -1.24 16.42 2.70
C GLU A 164 -1.49 16.64 4.20
N ALA A 165 -1.61 15.57 4.99
CA ALA A 165 -1.73 15.63 6.45
C ALA A 165 -0.64 14.77 7.09
N VAL A 166 0.61 15.22 7.00
CA VAL A 166 1.77 14.52 7.58
C VAL A 166 1.50 14.10 9.02
N GLU A 167 0.90 14.98 9.85
CA GLU A 167 0.54 14.70 11.24
C GLU A 167 -0.44 13.53 11.43
N GLU A 168 -1.35 13.28 10.48
CA GLU A 168 -2.33 12.17 10.54
C GLU A 168 -1.72 10.83 10.08
N VAL A 169 -0.58 10.86 9.40
CA VAL A 169 0.13 9.66 8.88
C VAL A 169 1.39 9.37 9.69
N GLU A 170 1.94 10.39 10.36
CA GLU A 170 3.15 10.30 11.15
C GLU A 170 2.93 9.35 12.32
N GLY A 171 3.81 8.35 12.43
CA GLY A 171 3.69 7.32 13.47
C GLY A 171 2.57 6.29 13.26
N VAL A 172 1.76 6.37 12.20
CA VAL A 172 0.76 5.34 11.90
C VAL A 172 1.44 4.13 11.26
N SER A 173 1.57 3.06 12.04
CA SER A 173 2.01 1.75 11.55
C SER A 173 1.24 0.64 12.22
N SER A 174 1.05 -0.49 11.53
CA SER A 174 0.39 -1.65 12.16
C SER A 174 1.13 -2.12 13.41
N THR A 175 2.44 -1.90 13.51
CA THR A 175 3.20 -2.21 14.75
C THR A 175 2.79 -1.29 15.88
N ASN A 176 2.69 0.02 15.65
CA ASN A 176 2.30 0.98 16.68
C ASN A 176 0.85 0.74 17.13
N VAL A 177 -0.07 0.42 16.21
CA VAL A 177 -1.45 0.05 16.55
C VAL A 177 -1.46 -1.18 17.46
N ARG A 178 -0.77 -2.27 17.10
CA ARG A 178 -0.72 -3.50 17.92
C ARG A 178 -0.10 -3.26 19.30
N THR A 179 1.01 -2.53 19.36
CA THR A 179 1.67 -2.19 20.63
C THR A 179 0.77 -1.32 21.50
N GLY A 180 0.08 -0.34 20.90
CA GLY A 180 -0.86 0.53 21.61
C GLY A 180 -2.06 -0.24 22.16
N VAL A 181 -2.62 -1.19 21.41
CA VAL A 181 -3.68 -2.09 21.91
C VAL A 181 -3.18 -2.89 23.11
N LYS A 182 -2.02 -3.54 22.99
CA LYS A 182 -1.41 -4.34 24.06
C LYS A 182 -1.10 -3.52 25.32
N ASN A 183 -0.71 -2.26 25.15
CA ASN A 183 -0.38 -1.36 26.26
C ASN A 183 -1.60 -0.64 26.85
N GLY A 184 -2.81 -0.81 26.27
CA GLY A 184 -4.01 -0.11 26.69
C GLY A 184 -4.03 1.39 26.35
N ASP A 185 -3.19 1.84 25.41
CA ASP A 185 -3.14 3.24 24.97
C ASP A 185 -4.23 3.53 23.93
N GLU A 186 -5.48 3.53 24.38
CA GLU A 186 -6.66 3.67 23.52
C GLU A 186 -6.62 4.91 22.63
N LYS A 187 -6.11 6.03 23.15
CA LYS A 187 -6.04 7.28 22.38
C LYS A 187 -5.09 7.12 21.19
N ALA A 188 -3.91 6.54 21.41
CA ALA A 188 -2.91 6.41 20.36
C ALA A 188 -3.32 5.40 19.28
N TRP A 189 -3.74 4.18 19.65
CA TRP A 189 -3.97 3.14 18.65
C TRP A 189 -5.26 3.36 17.85
N ARG A 190 -6.31 3.93 18.46
CA ARG A 190 -7.56 4.25 17.77
C ARG A 190 -7.38 5.34 16.72
N GLY A 191 -6.49 6.30 16.95
CA GLY A 191 -6.13 7.31 15.94
C GLY A 191 -5.42 6.73 14.71
N GLY A 192 -4.83 5.53 14.84
CA GLY A 192 -4.10 4.87 13.75
C GLY A 192 -4.97 3.99 12.83
N VAL A 193 -6.27 3.85 13.11
CA VAL A 193 -7.19 3.02 12.34
C VAL A 193 -8.55 3.71 12.16
N GLY A 194 -9.31 3.27 11.16
CA GLY A 194 -10.69 3.72 10.97
C GLY A 194 -11.64 3.23 12.08
N GLY A 195 -12.77 3.91 12.26
CA GLY A 195 -13.69 3.67 13.39
C GLY A 195 -14.20 2.23 13.46
N GLY A 196 -14.68 1.70 12.33
CA GLY A 196 -15.17 0.31 12.26
C GLY A 196 -14.08 -0.72 12.54
N VAL A 197 -12.85 -0.46 12.07
CA VAL A 197 -11.69 -1.32 12.36
C VAL A 197 -11.37 -1.30 13.86
N ALA A 198 -11.46 -0.13 14.51
CA ALA A 198 -11.21 -0.02 15.94
C ALA A 198 -12.24 -0.80 16.77
N GLU A 199 -13.53 -0.70 16.41
CA GLU A 199 -14.59 -1.46 17.06
C GLU A 199 -14.40 -2.96 16.89
N TRP A 200 -14.00 -3.41 15.71
CA TRP A 200 -13.71 -4.82 15.44
C TRP A 200 -12.56 -5.36 16.30
N ILE A 201 -11.46 -4.60 16.43
CA ILE A 201 -10.31 -4.97 17.27
C ILE A 201 -10.75 -5.19 18.73
N VAL A 202 -11.58 -4.28 19.27
CA VAL A 202 -12.08 -4.37 20.65
C VAL A 202 -13.02 -5.55 20.81
N LYS A 203 -13.98 -5.71 19.90
CA LYS A 203 -14.99 -6.76 19.95
C LYS A 203 -14.39 -8.16 19.92
N GLU A 204 -13.42 -8.38 19.05
CA GLU A 204 -12.79 -9.69 18.84
C GLU A 204 -11.55 -9.92 19.73
N GLY A 205 -11.21 -8.97 20.62
CA GLY A 205 -10.08 -9.08 21.54
C GLY A 205 -8.73 -9.24 20.81
N LEU A 206 -8.54 -8.57 19.68
CA LEU A 206 -7.34 -8.73 18.87
C LEU A 206 -6.14 -8.00 19.47
N TYR A 207 -4.95 -8.57 19.29
CA TYR A 207 -3.65 -7.96 19.65
C TYR A 207 -3.41 -7.72 21.15
N LEU A 208 -4.17 -8.39 22.02
CA LEU A 208 -3.96 -8.45 23.47
C LEU A 208 -2.72 -9.29 23.83
#